data_AF-I7A103-F1
#
_entry.id   AF-I7A103-F1
#
_cell.length_a   1.000
_cell.length_b   1.000
_cell.length_c   1.000
_cell.angle_alpha   90.00
_cell.angle_beta   90.00
_cell.angle_gamma   90.00
#
_symmetry.space_group_name_H-M   'P 1'
#
loop_
_entity.id
_entity.type
_entity.pdbx_description
1 polymer ?
#
loop_
_entity_poly.entity_id
_entity_poly.type
_entity_poly.pdbx_seq_one_letter_code
_entity_poly.pdbx_strand_id
1 'polypeptide(L)' 'MYDGIIENEYVICPLHGWKFNLNDGSMPNGRRGIGVYEVKVFGDDVYVKVDNRFPDW' A
#
# COMPACT_ATOMS: atom_id res chain seq x y z
N MET A 1 -3.71 -3.33 7.49
CA MET A 1 -4.97 -3.54 6.78
C MET A 1 -4.65 -4.40 5.57
N TYR A 2 -5.09 -5.66 5.56
CA TYR A 2 -4.86 -6.58 4.44
C TYR A 2 -6.18 -7.06 3.80
N ASP A 3 -7.32 -6.86 4.47
CA ASP A 3 -8.67 -7.22 3.99
C ASP A 3 -9.31 -6.20 3.04
N GLY A 4 -8.49 -5.45 2.30
CA GLY A 4 -8.95 -4.42 1.38
C GLY A 4 -9.47 -4.98 0.05
N ILE A 5 -10.22 -4.16 -0.70
CA ILE A 5 -10.66 -4.49 -2.06
C ILE A 5 -9.76 -3.75 -3.05
N ILE A 6 -9.22 -4.44 -4.05
CA ILE A 6 -8.42 -3.82 -5.11
C ILE A 6 -9.30 -3.55 -6.34
N GLU A 7 -9.33 -2.30 -6.78
CA GLU A 7 -10.07 -1.87 -7.97
C GLU A 7 -9.38 -0.66 -8.61
N ASN A 8 -9.20 -0.68 -9.95
CA ASN A 8 -8.70 0.46 -10.74
C ASN A 8 -7.40 1.09 -10.21
N GLU A 9 -6.42 0.28 -9.79
CA GLU A 9 -5.15 0.72 -9.19
C GLU A 9 -5.27 1.31 -7.76
N TYR A 10 -6.41 1.15 -7.10
CA TYR A 10 -6.60 1.54 -5.71
C TYR A 10 -6.87 0.33 -4.83
N VAL A 11 -6.38 0.38 -3.59
CA VAL A 11 -6.91 -0.41 -2.49
C VAL A 11 -7.96 0.40 -1.73
N ILE A 12 -9.10 -0.23 -1.46
CA ILE A 12 -10.25 0.36 -0.79
C ILE A 12 -10.38 -0.25 0.61
N CYS A 13 -10.32 0.60 1.63
CA CYS A 13 -10.56 0.23 3.02
C CYS A 13 -12.03 -0.19 3.23
N PRO A 14 -12.31 -1.40 3.74
CA PRO A 14 -13.67 -1.90 3.89
C PRO A 14 -14.46 -1.18 4.99
N LEU A 15 -13.79 -0.54 5.95
CA LEU A 15 -14.44 0.11 7.09
C LEU A 15 -15.05 1.48 6.73
N HIS A 16 -14.36 2.27 5.92
CA HIS A 16 -14.71 3.68 5.69
C HIS A 16 -14.67 4.09 4.20
N GLY A 17 -14.38 3.15 3.29
CA GLY A 17 -14.34 3.42 1.85
C GLY A 17 -13.16 4.29 1.39
N TRP A 18 -12.14 4.50 2.23
CA TRP A 18 -10.95 5.25 1.83
C TRP A 18 -10.19 4.51 0.73
N LYS A 19 -9.81 5.24 -0.32
CA LYS A 19 -9.06 4.72 -1.46
C LYS A 19 -7.63 5.22 -1.41
N PHE A 20 -6.68 4.32 -1.64
CA PHE A 20 -5.26 4.63 -1.71
C PHE A 20 -4.69 4.08 -3.01
N ASN A 21 -4.00 4.91 -3.79
CA ASN A 21 -3.38 4.48 -5.04
C ASN A 21 -2.23 3.50 -4.73
N LEU A 22 -2.19 2.36 -5.43
CA LEU A 22 -1.19 1.31 -5.20
C LEU A 22 0.22 1.71 -5.65
N ASN A 23 0.36 2.70 -6.54
CA ASN A 23 1.66 3.15 -7.04
C ASN A 23 2.36 4.11 -6.07
N ASP A 24 1.62 5.03 -5.45
CA ASP A 24 2.21 6.12 -4.67
C ASP A 24 1.58 6.34 -3.27
N GLY A 25 0.59 5.54 -2.90
CA GLY A 25 -0.08 5.61 -1.60
C GLY A 25 -0.98 6.84 -1.42
N SER A 26 -1.16 7.66 -2.45
CA SER A 26 -1.95 8.88 -2.39
C SER A 26 -3.44 8.60 -2.24
N MET A 27 -4.15 9.52 -1.59
CA MET A 27 -5.60 9.54 -1.57
C MET A 27 -6.15 10.51 -2.62
N PRO A 28 -7.35 10.25 -3.15
CA PRO A 28 -8.08 11.25 -3.95
C PRO A 28 -8.19 12.59 -3.22
N ASN A 29 -8.17 13.68 -3.99
CA ASN A 29 -8.30 15.07 -3.50
C ASN A 29 -7.14 15.54 -2.59
N GLY A 30 -5.97 14.91 -2.66
CA GLY A 30 -4.77 15.37 -1.96
C GLY A 30 -4.81 15.21 -0.43
N ARG A 31 -5.70 14.36 0.10
CA ARG A 31 -5.68 13.99 1.52
C ARG A 31 -4.40 13.23 1.86
N ARG A 32 -4.01 13.22 3.13
CA ARG A 32 -2.82 12.50 3.60
C ARG A 32 -2.93 11.01 3.26
N GLY A 33 -2.01 10.54 2.41
CA GLY A 33 -1.91 9.15 1.99
C GLY A 33 -1.22 8.23 3.01
N ILE A 34 -0.87 7.04 2.53
CA ILE A 34 -0.12 6.02 3.28
C ILE A 34 1.33 5.93 2.80
N GLY A 35 2.18 5.28 3.59
CA GLY A 35 3.55 4.98 3.17
C GLY A 35 3.59 3.96 2.04
N VAL A 36 4.56 4.11 1.15
CA VAL A 36 4.88 3.15 0.10
C VAL A 36 6.27 2.57 0.33
N TYR A 37 6.45 1.34 -0.12
CA TYR A 37 7.72 0.62 -0.02
C TYR A 37 8.24 0.29 -1.41
N GLU A 38 9.56 0.34 -1.57
CA GLU A 38 10.21 -0.14 -2.79
C GLU A 38 10.04 -1.66 -2.87
N VAL A 39 9.53 -2.14 -4.01
CA VAL A 39 9.30 -3.56 -4.29
C VAL A 39 10.15 -4.01 -5.47
N LYS A 40 10.75 -5.19 -5.38
CA LYS A 40 11.45 -5.85 -6.49
C LYS A 40 10.96 -7.29 -6.63
N VAL A 41 10.78 -7.73 -7.87
CA VAL A 41 10.49 -9.12 -8.21
C VAL A 41 11.75 -9.75 -8.77
N PHE A 42 12.18 -10.87 -8.23
CA PHE A 42 13.36 -11.61 -8.69
C PHE A 42 13.03 -13.10 -8.78
N GLY A 43 12.93 -13.62 -10.01
CA GLY A 43 12.37 -14.95 -10.25
C GLY A 43 10.91 -15.00 -9.82
N ASP A 44 10.58 -15.97 -8.97
CA ASP A 44 9.24 -16.14 -8.38
C ASP A 44 9.08 -15.44 -7.02
N ASP A 45 10.15 -14.81 -6.52
CA ASP A 45 10.17 -14.17 -5.21
C ASP A 45 9.90 -12.67 -5.31
N VAL A 46 9.15 -12.14 -4.32
CA VAL A 46 8.86 -10.72 -4.16
C VAL A 46 9.59 -10.18 -2.93
N TYR A 47 10.41 -9.16 -3.13
CA TYR A 47 11.19 -8.49 -2.10
C TYR A 47 10.64 -7.09 -1.83
N VAL A 48 10.54 -6.72 -0.56
CA VAL A 48 10.14 -5.39 -0.11
C VAL A 48 11.27 -4.78 0.70
N LYS A 49 11.65 -3.54 0.37
CA LYS A 49 12.63 -2.80 1.17
C LYS A 49 11.95 -2.25 2.42
N VAL A 50 12.21 -2.89 3.54
CA VAL A 50 11.79 -2.43 4.87
C VAL A 50 12.87 -1.51 5.48
N ASP A 51 12.45 -0.49 6.23
CA ASP A 51 13.35 0.33 7.03
C ASP A 51 13.17 0.03 8.54
N ASN A 52 14.01 0.62 9.40
CA ASN A 52 13.94 0.44 10.87
C ASN A 52 12.63 0.99 11.52
N ARG A 53 11.62 1.43 10.74
CA ARG A 53 10.30 1.80 11.25
C ARG A 53 9.31 0.64 11.17
N PHE A 54 9.75 -0.52 10.71
CA PHE A 54 8.96 -1.73 10.82
C PHE A 54 8.86 -2.16 12.28
N PRO A 55 7.65 -2.40 12.81
CA PRO A 55 7.51 -2.99 14.13
C PRO A 55 8.06 -4.42 14.09
N ASP A 56 9.01 -4.72 14.98
CA ASP A 56 9.40 -6.08 15.33
C ASP A 56 8.18 -6.75 15.98
N TRP A 57 7.48 -7.59 15.23
CA TRP A 57 6.41 -8.44 15.75
C TRP A 57 6.89 -9.89 15.79
#